data_AF-Q1H499-F1
#
_entry.id   AF-Q1H499-F1
#
_cell.length_a   1.000
_cell.length_b   1.000
_cell.length_c   1.000
_cell.angle_alpha   90.00
_cell.angle_beta   90.00
_cell.angle_gamma   90.00
#
_symmetry.space_group_name_H-M   'P 1'
#
loop_
_entity.id
_entity.type
_entity.pdbx_description
1 polymer ?
#
loop_
_entity_poly.entity_id
_entity_poly.type
_entity_poly.pdbx_seq_one_letter_code
_entity_poly.pdbx_strand_id
1 'polypeptide(L)'
;MTTLTSSEWAAWVQAIGSVVAIFAAIGISAWQNYVDTRRRSMEQRGYSKRLMSVTHKIAYDIYLTLHNIEQLRSNPLKSETRQMRDFNRSKLGRLEKALHAIPLHNLGTITAVEQVMIIFSQIEAANNLLAPEPADMKHNIDHVPCSEIYGRAWRPIVEACRVASYTLRGEVLNYT
;
A
#
# COMPACT_ATOMS: atom_id res chain seq x y z
N MET A 1 -76.34 -3.12 -19.27
CA MET A 1 -75.19 -2.19 -19.37
C MET A 1 -75.08 -1.47 -18.04
N THR A 2 -74.20 -1.94 -17.16
CA THR A 2 -73.98 -1.33 -15.83
C THR A 2 -73.10 -0.09 -15.99
N THR A 3 -73.72 1.08 -16.05
CA THR A 3 -73.03 2.37 -15.93
C THR A 3 -72.50 2.50 -14.51
N LEU A 4 -71.19 2.40 -14.34
CA LEU A 4 -70.51 2.63 -13.07
C LEU A 4 -70.85 4.05 -12.57
N THR A 5 -71.23 4.16 -11.30
CA THR A 5 -71.46 5.45 -10.63
C THR A 5 -70.14 6.22 -10.51
N SER A 6 -70.20 7.55 -10.47
CA SER A 6 -69.00 8.41 -10.38
C SER A 6 -68.09 8.06 -9.19
N SER A 7 -68.67 7.55 -8.09
CA SER A 7 -67.95 7.05 -6.92
C SER A 7 -67.18 5.74 -7.20
N GLU A 8 -67.75 4.82 -7.98
CA GLU A 8 -67.10 3.56 -8.35
C GLU A 8 -65.94 3.81 -9.33
N TRP A 9 -66.09 4.78 -10.24
CA TRP A 9 -65.03 5.22 -11.14
C TRP A 9 -63.87 5.87 -10.38
N ALA A 10 -64.17 6.73 -9.40
CA ALA A 10 -63.17 7.37 -8.55
C ALA A 10 -62.38 6.32 -7.72
N ALA A 11 -63.08 5.34 -7.13
CA ALA A 11 -62.45 4.26 -6.38
C ALA A 11 -61.51 3.42 -7.26
N TRP A 12 -61.90 3.16 -8.52
CA TRP A 12 -61.09 2.41 -9.47
C TRP A 12 -59.80 3.17 -9.87
N VAL A 13 -59.90 4.46 -10.18
CA VAL A 13 -58.73 5.30 -10.50
C VAL A 13 -57.79 5.42 -9.31
N GLN A 14 -58.33 5.56 -8.10
CA GLN A 14 -57.53 5.64 -6.89
C GLN A 14 -56.77 4.34 -6.63
N ALA A 15 -57.42 3.18 -6.83
CA ALA A 15 -56.76 1.88 -6.71
C ALA A 15 -55.60 1.75 -7.71
N ILE A 16 -55.80 2.09 -8.98
CA ILE A 16 -54.73 2.04 -10.00
C ILE A 16 -53.60 3.03 -9.68
N GLY A 17 -53.94 4.27 -9.29
CA GLY A 17 -52.97 5.28 -8.90
C GLY A 17 -52.10 4.83 -7.74
N SER A 18 -52.70 4.17 -6.73
CA SER A 18 -51.96 3.62 -5.59
C SER A 18 -50.99 2.51 -6.01
N VAL A 19 -51.39 1.62 -6.92
CA VAL A 19 -50.55 0.54 -7.43
C VAL A 19 -49.37 1.09 -8.23
N VAL A 20 -49.62 2.05 -9.13
CA VAL A 20 -48.56 2.72 -9.90
C VAL A 20 -47.58 3.46 -8.98
N ALA A 21 -48.07 4.14 -7.95
CA ALA A 21 -47.23 4.84 -6.98
C ALA A 21 -46.32 3.86 -6.22
N ILE A 22 -46.84 2.69 -5.81
CA ILE A 22 -46.04 1.65 -5.15
C ILE A 22 -44.95 1.12 -6.10
N PHE A 23 -45.29 0.81 -7.35
CA PHE A 23 -44.30 0.34 -8.33
C PHE A 23 -43.23 1.39 -8.65
N ALA A 24 -43.62 2.66 -8.77
CA ALA A 24 -42.67 3.76 -8.97
C ALA A 24 -41.73 3.91 -7.77
N ALA A 25 -42.24 3.84 -6.54
CA ALA A 25 -41.43 3.91 -5.33
C ALA A 25 -40.42 2.76 -5.23
N ILE A 26 -40.84 1.53 -5.56
CA ILE A 26 -39.97 0.35 -5.59
C ILE A 26 -38.90 0.49 -6.69
N GLY A 27 -39.30 0.91 -7.89
CA GLY A 27 -38.39 1.09 -9.02
C GLY A 27 -37.32 2.15 -8.77
N ILE A 28 -37.69 3.30 -8.19
CA ILE A 28 -36.76 4.36 -7.82
C ILE A 28 -35.80 3.88 -6.73
N SER A 29 -36.30 3.18 -5.70
CA SER A 29 -35.45 2.65 -4.62
C SER A 29 -34.45 1.62 -5.14
N ALA A 30 -34.87 0.73 -6.05
CA ALA A 30 -33.98 -0.25 -6.67
C ALA A 30 -32.91 0.42 -7.55
N TRP A 31 -33.29 1.45 -8.32
CA TRP A 31 -32.36 2.22 -9.12
C TRP A 31 -31.34 2.99 -8.27
N GLN A 32 -31.77 3.65 -7.20
CA GLN A 32 -30.89 4.34 -6.26
C GLN A 32 -29.89 3.36 -5.63
N ASN A 33 -30.36 2.20 -5.16
CA ASN A 33 -29.49 1.17 -4.61
C ASN A 33 -28.47 0.65 -5.64
N TYR A 34 -28.87 0.47 -6.90
CA TYR A 34 -27.96 0.06 -7.98
C TYR A 34 -26.88 1.11 -8.25
N VAL A 35 -27.29 2.38 -8.38
CA VAL A 35 -26.37 3.51 -8.62
C VAL A 35 -25.40 3.69 -7.44
N ASP A 36 -25.89 3.60 -6.20
CA ASP A 36 -25.08 3.73 -5.00
C ASP A 36 -24.09 2.57 -4.85
N THR A 37 -24.49 1.34 -5.17
CA THR A 37 -23.60 0.17 -5.15
C THR A 37 -22.49 0.32 -6.20
N ARG A 38 -22.84 0.81 -7.40
CA ARG A 38 -21.86 1.07 -8.46
C ARG A 38 -20.91 2.21 -8.08
N ARG A 39 -21.41 3.25 -7.43
CA ARG A 39 -20.60 4.37 -6.95
C ARG A 39 -19.62 3.93 -5.85
N ARG A 40 -20.09 3.16 -4.86
CA ARG A 40 -19.24 2.61 -3.79
C ARG A 40 -18.11 1.73 -4.32
N SER A 41 -18.38 0.88 -5.30
CA SER A 41 -17.33 0.05 -5.90
C SER A 41 -16.30 0.86 -6.70
N MET A 42 -16.72 1.95 -7.37
CA MET A 42 -15.78 2.88 -8.03
C MET A 42 -14.94 3.66 -7.03
N GLU A 43 -15.53 4.11 -5.92
CA GLU A 43 -14.82 4.81 -4.84
C GLU A 43 -13.80 3.90 -4.16
N GLN A 44 -14.15 2.63 -3.91
CA GLN A 44 -13.23 1.61 -3.38
C GLN A 44 -12.04 1.37 -4.31
N ARG A 45 -12.27 1.23 -5.63
CA ARG A 45 -11.19 1.09 -6.62
C ARG A 45 -10.27 2.32 -6.64
N GLY A 46 -10.85 3.52 -6.58
CA GLY A 46 -10.09 4.77 -6.51
C GLY A 46 -9.23 4.87 -5.26
N TYR A 47 -9.76 4.44 -4.11
CA TYR A 47 -9.04 4.36 -2.85
C TYR A 47 -7.88 3.35 -2.91
N SER A 48 -8.14 2.10 -3.34
CA SER A 48 -7.09 1.07 -3.48
C SER A 48 -5.97 1.50 -4.42
N LYS A 49 -6.30 2.17 -5.53
CA LYS A 49 -5.28 2.68 -6.45
C LYS A 49 -4.39 3.75 -5.82
N ARG A 50 -4.99 4.71 -5.08
CA ARG A 50 -4.22 5.72 -4.33
C ARG A 50 -3.34 5.06 -3.27
N LEU A 51 -3.89 4.07 -2.57
CA LEU A 51 -3.16 3.32 -1.57
C LEU A 51 -1.96 2.60 -2.18
N MET A 52 -2.15 1.83 -3.26
CA MET A 52 -1.05 1.16 -3.98
C MET A 52 0.02 2.16 -4.46
N SER A 53 -0.39 3.34 -4.93
CA SER A 53 0.56 4.38 -5.35
C SER A 53 1.40 4.91 -4.18
N VAL A 54 0.78 5.14 -3.02
CA VAL A 54 1.49 5.54 -1.79
C VAL A 54 2.43 4.43 -1.33
N THR A 55 1.96 3.18 -1.32
CA THR A 55 2.75 2.00 -0.98
C THR A 55 3.97 1.86 -1.87
N HIS A 56 3.81 1.98 -3.18
CA HIS A 56 4.92 1.96 -4.14
C HIS A 56 5.93 3.07 -3.84
N LYS A 57 5.47 4.29 -3.57
CA LYS A 57 6.38 5.41 -3.26
C LYS A 57 7.20 5.15 -1.99
N ILE A 58 6.57 4.64 -0.93
CA ILE A 58 7.26 4.28 0.31
C ILE A 58 8.29 3.17 0.04
N ALA A 59 7.89 2.11 -0.67
CA ALA A 59 8.76 1.01 -1.08
C ALA A 59 9.99 1.50 -1.87
N TYR A 60 9.78 2.44 -2.79
CA TYR A 60 10.84 3.03 -3.59
C TYR A 60 11.80 3.88 -2.75
N ASP A 61 11.29 4.68 -1.80
CA ASP A 61 12.11 5.48 -0.88
C ASP A 61 12.96 4.60 0.05
N ILE A 62 12.43 3.43 0.45
CA ILE A 62 13.18 2.40 1.18
C ILE A 62 14.31 1.87 0.30
N TYR A 63 14.00 1.42 -0.91
CA TYR A 63 15.00 0.95 -1.87
C TYR A 63 16.11 1.99 -2.07
N LEU A 64 15.76 3.25 -2.35
CA LEU A 64 16.74 4.31 -2.56
C LEU A 64 17.61 4.55 -1.33
N THR A 65 17.03 4.50 -0.14
CA THR A 65 17.78 4.68 1.11
C THR A 65 18.77 3.54 1.31
N LEU A 66 18.33 2.29 1.11
CA LEU A 66 19.20 1.12 1.22
C LEU A 66 20.29 1.12 0.14
N HIS A 67 19.96 1.50 -1.09
CA HIS A 67 20.92 1.62 -2.18
C HIS A 67 21.98 2.69 -1.91
N ASN A 68 21.59 3.85 -1.38
CA ASN A 68 22.55 4.88 -0.98
C ASN A 68 23.50 4.39 0.14
N ILE A 69 22.99 3.61 1.11
CA ILE A 69 23.81 3.00 2.15
C ILE A 69 24.79 1.98 1.53
N GLU A 70 24.32 1.14 0.62
CA GLU A 70 25.14 0.18 -0.10
C GLU A 70 26.25 0.88 -0.90
N GLN A 71 25.93 1.94 -1.65
CA GLN A 71 26.91 2.73 -2.39
C GLN A 71 27.95 3.42 -1.48
N LEU A 72 27.52 3.91 -0.31
CA LEU A 72 28.43 4.48 0.68
C LEU A 72 29.39 3.42 1.23
N ARG A 73 28.89 2.22 1.53
CA ARG A 73 29.67 1.13 2.17
C ARG A 73 30.50 0.32 1.19
N SER A 74 30.08 0.22 -0.06
CA SER A 74 30.83 -0.42 -1.15
C SER A 74 32.00 0.44 -1.63
N ASN A 75 32.06 1.73 -1.27
CA ASN A 75 33.14 2.63 -1.66
C ASN A 75 34.27 2.65 -0.61
N PRO A 76 35.46 2.10 -0.91
CA PRO A 76 36.57 2.02 0.05
C PRO A 76 37.15 3.40 0.43
N LEU A 77 36.87 4.44 -0.35
CA LEU A 77 37.33 5.81 -0.09
C LEU A 77 36.37 6.62 0.80
N LYS A 78 35.19 6.08 1.10
CA LYS A 78 34.18 6.77 1.91
C LYS A 78 34.05 6.10 3.27
N SER A 79 34.28 6.86 4.33
CA SER A 79 33.98 6.42 5.71
C SER A 79 32.58 6.88 6.11
N GLU A 80 31.69 5.94 6.45
CA GLU A 80 30.39 6.27 7.03
C GLU A 80 30.56 6.79 8.46
N THR A 81 30.19 8.05 8.68
CA THR A 81 30.21 8.64 10.03
C THR A 81 29.10 8.04 10.92
N ARG A 82 29.28 8.10 12.23
CA ARG A 82 28.24 7.69 13.19
C ARG A 82 26.93 8.45 13.00
N GLN A 83 27.02 9.76 12.76
CA GLN A 83 25.85 10.61 12.52
C GLN A 83 25.07 10.19 11.26
N MET A 84 25.76 9.84 10.17
CA MET A 84 25.12 9.32 8.95
C MET A 84 24.40 8.00 9.22
N ARG A 85 25.02 7.11 9.98
CA ARG A 85 24.44 5.80 10.36
C ARG A 85 23.17 5.98 11.21
N ASP A 86 23.22 6.84 12.22
CA ASP A 86 22.08 7.15 13.09
C ASP A 86 20.94 7.80 12.28
N PHE A 87 21.27 8.71 11.37
CA PHE A 87 20.29 9.33 10.46
C PHE A 87 19.64 8.30 9.54
N ASN A 88 20.43 7.43 8.90
CA ASN A 88 19.95 6.37 8.00
C ASN A 88 19.04 5.40 8.74
N ARG A 89 19.43 4.95 9.94
CA ARG A 89 18.62 4.11 10.81
C ARG A 89 17.31 4.79 11.20
N SER A 90 17.37 6.05 11.62
CA SER A 90 16.17 6.84 11.93
C SER A 90 15.22 6.98 10.73
N LYS A 91 15.78 7.21 9.54
CA LYS A 91 15.00 7.31 8.29
C LYS A 91 14.34 5.99 7.94
N LEU A 92 15.07 4.87 7.98
CA LEU A 92 14.52 3.53 7.72
C LEU A 92 13.43 3.19 8.73
N GLY A 93 13.63 3.44 10.02
CA GLY A 93 12.59 3.21 11.03
C GLY A 93 11.34 4.07 10.85
N ARG A 94 11.44 5.28 10.30
CA ARG A 94 10.25 6.08 9.93
C ARG A 94 9.52 5.49 8.73
N LEU A 95 10.26 5.03 7.71
CA LEU A 95 9.68 4.41 6.51
C LEU A 95 9.02 3.05 6.85
N GLU A 96 9.63 2.27 7.73
CA GLU A 96 9.08 1.04 8.28
C GLU A 96 7.74 1.28 8.99
N LYS A 97 7.68 2.29 9.88
CA LYS A 97 6.43 2.70 10.54
C LYS A 97 5.37 3.14 9.54
N ALA A 98 5.77 3.88 8.51
CA ALA A 98 4.85 4.30 7.46
C ALA A 98 4.31 3.09 6.67
N LEU A 99 5.17 2.10 6.39
CA LEU A 99 4.78 0.86 5.72
C LEU A 99 3.82 0.04 6.60
N HIS A 100 4.06 -0.05 7.92
CA HIS A 100 3.17 -0.73 8.88
C HIS A 100 1.79 -0.10 9.00
N ALA A 101 1.68 1.21 8.77
CA ALA A 101 0.40 1.90 8.77
C ALA A 101 -0.46 1.59 7.54
N ILE A 102 0.09 0.91 6.53
CA ILE A 102 -0.64 0.58 5.30
C ILE A 102 -1.59 -0.60 5.57
N PRO A 103 -2.91 -0.44 5.38
CA PRO A 103 -3.85 -1.55 5.51
C PRO A 103 -3.67 -2.52 4.33
N LEU A 104 -2.89 -3.59 4.54
CA LEU A 104 -2.53 -4.56 3.50
C LEU A 104 -3.75 -5.17 2.80
N HIS A 105 -4.83 -5.42 3.54
CA HIS A 105 -6.09 -5.95 3.00
C HIS A 105 -6.75 -5.05 1.94
N ASN A 106 -6.35 -3.77 1.85
CA ASN A 106 -6.88 -2.81 0.88
C ASN A 106 -5.97 -2.61 -0.34
N LEU A 107 -4.83 -3.29 -0.44
CA LEU A 107 -3.86 -3.14 -1.54
C LEU A 107 -4.34 -3.73 -2.88
N GLY A 108 -5.54 -4.31 -2.92
CA GLY A 108 -6.21 -4.66 -4.17
C GLY A 108 -5.71 -5.93 -4.88
N THR A 109 -4.45 -6.34 -4.66
CA THR A 109 -3.87 -7.59 -5.21
C THR A 109 -3.01 -8.33 -4.18
N ILE A 110 -2.99 -9.66 -4.27
CA ILE A 110 -2.15 -10.52 -3.41
C ILE A 110 -0.67 -10.25 -3.68
N THR A 111 -0.29 -10.09 -4.95
CA THR A 111 1.08 -9.72 -5.35
C THR A 111 1.57 -8.47 -4.62
N ALA A 112 0.74 -7.41 -4.54
CA ALA A 112 1.12 -6.19 -3.83
C ALA A 112 1.32 -6.43 -2.32
N VAL A 113 0.48 -7.26 -1.70
CA VAL A 113 0.65 -7.65 -0.29
C VAL A 113 1.97 -8.39 -0.08
N GLU A 114 2.27 -9.39 -0.91
CA GLU A 114 3.52 -10.16 -0.84
C GLU A 114 4.75 -9.26 -0.99
N GLN A 115 4.74 -8.34 -1.95
CA GLN A 115 5.86 -7.41 -2.13
C GLN A 115 6.09 -6.52 -0.91
N VAL A 116 5.01 -6.06 -0.25
CA VAL A 116 5.13 -5.29 0.99
C VAL A 116 5.70 -6.15 2.13
N MET A 117 5.29 -7.41 2.25
CA MET A 117 5.85 -8.35 3.23
C MET A 117 7.35 -8.61 3.02
N ILE A 118 7.77 -8.78 1.76
CA ILE A 118 9.19 -8.91 1.41
C ILE A 118 9.94 -7.68 1.90
N ILE A 119 9.45 -6.48 1.58
CA ILE A 119 10.09 -5.22 1.98
C ILE A 119 10.21 -5.11 3.50
N PHE A 120 9.17 -5.46 4.28
CA PHE A 120 9.25 -5.47 5.74
C PHE A 120 10.40 -6.33 6.25
N SER A 121 10.46 -7.59 5.80
CA SER A 121 11.51 -8.53 6.20
C SER A 121 12.91 -8.00 5.86
N GLN A 122 13.07 -7.34 4.72
CA GLN A 122 14.36 -6.76 4.33
C GLN A 122 14.73 -5.51 5.14
N ILE A 123 13.78 -4.67 5.51
CA ILE A 123 14.04 -3.51 6.39
C ILE A 123 14.48 -3.98 7.77
N GLU A 124 13.82 -5.00 8.33
CA GLU A 124 14.20 -5.57 9.63
C GLU A 124 15.63 -6.11 9.57
N ALA A 125 15.98 -6.87 8.53
CA ALA A 125 17.35 -7.33 8.30
C ALA A 125 18.33 -6.16 8.21
N ALA A 126 18.01 -5.10 7.47
CA ALA A 126 18.85 -3.92 7.35
C ALA A 126 19.01 -3.18 8.70
N ASN A 127 17.95 -3.04 9.48
CA ASN A 127 17.98 -2.41 10.80
C ASN A 127 18.86 -3.20 11.78
N ASN A 128 18.81 -4.53 11.74
CA ASN A 128 19.67 -5.40 12.54
C ASN A 128 21.16 -5.22 12.16
N LEU A 129 21.47 -5.07 10.87
CA LEU A 129 22.83 -4.78 10.39
C LEU A 129 23.29 -3.34 10.68
N LEU A 130 22.37 -2.44 11.03
CA LEU A 130 22.64 -1.07 11.48
C LEU A 130 22.67 -0.95 13.01
N ALA A 131 22.43 -2.05 13.75
CA ALA A 131 22.48 -2.02 15.20
C ALA A 131 23.87 -1.57 15.70
N PRO A 132 23.94 -0.85 16.83
CA PRO A 132 25.23 -0.50 17.41
C PRO A 132 25.98 -1.78 17.77
N GLU A 133 27.26 -1.87 17.42
CA GLU A 133 28.08 -3.00 17.85
C GLU A 133 28.12 -3.08 19.38
N PRO A 134 28.09 -4.28 19.96
CA PRO A 134 28.24 -4.46 21.39
C PRO A 134 29.64 -3.96 21.81
N ALA A 135 29.73 -3.38 23.01
CA ALA A 135 30.87 -2.59 23.47
C ALA A 135 32.21 -3.37 23.52
N ASP A 136 32.14 -4.70 23.46
CA ASP A 136 33.23 -5.67 23.45
C ASP A 136 33.87 -5.90 22.06
N MET A 137 33.20 -5.51 20.97
CA MET A 137 33.67 -5.75 19.59
C MET A 137 34.71 -4.73 19.09
N LYS A 138 34.94 -3.68 19.89
CA LYS A 138 35.78 -2.50 19.58
C LYS A 138 37.28 -2.79 19.35
N HIS A 139 37.74 -4.03 19.53
CA HIS A 139 39.15 -4.42 19.39
C HIS A 139 39.46 -5.28 18.16
N ASN A 140 38.46 -5.73 17.39
CA ASN A 140 38.68 -6.76 16.37
C ASN A 140 38.36 -6.34 14.92
N ILE A 141 37.95 -5.08 14.69
CA ILE A 141 37.45 -4.61 13.39
C ILE A 141 38.41 -3.65 12.69
N ASP A 142 39.55 -3.31 13.29
CA ASP A 142 40.56 -2.44 12.67
C ASP A 142 41.19 -3.06 11.39
N HIS A 143 40.88 -4.32 11.06
CA HIS A 143 41.51 -5.04 9.95
C HIS A 143 40.57 -5.63 8.89
N VAL A 144 39.24 -5.54 9.05
CA VAL A 144 38.32 -6.00 7.98
C VAL A 144 37.70 -4.79 7.28
N PRO A 145 37.96 -4.57 5.98
CA PRO A 145 37.36 -3.49 5.23
C PRO A 145 35.84 -3.58 5.33
N CYS A 146 35.18 -2.48 5.73
CA CYS A 146 33.72 -2.39 5.74
C CYS A 146 33.12 -2.75 4.37
N SER A 147 33.86 -2.66 3.27
CA SER A 147 33.39 -3.10 1.95
C SER A 147 33.13 -4.61 1.85
N GLU A 148 33.85 -5.45 2.59
CA GLU A 148 33.85 -6.92 2.38
C GLU A 148 32.77 -7.65 3.19
N ILE A 149 32.60 -7.26 4.47
CA ILE A 149 31.52 -7.77 5.33
C ILE A 149 30.16 -7.23 4.86
N TYR A 150 30.11 -5.94 4.52
CA TYR A 150 28.83 -5.28 4.25
C TYR A 150 28.36 -5.46 2.80
N GLY A 151 29.25 -5.61 1.82
CA GLY A 151 28.86 -5.87 0.42
C GLY A 151 28.06 -7.16 0.25
N ARG A 152 28.39 -8.23 1.00
CA ARG A 152 27.65 -9.51 0.95
C ARG A 152 26.26 -9.43 1.57
N ALA A 153 26.10 -8.69 2.66
CA ALA A 153 24.84 -8.63 3.40
C ALA A 153 23.85 -7.61 2.84
N TRP A 154 24.34 -6.45 2.34
CA TRP A 154 23.48 -5.36 1.87
C TRP A 154 22.94 -5.56 0.46
N ARG A 155 23.74 -6.12 -0.45
CA ARG A 155 23.35 -6.28 -1.85
C ARG A 155 22.06 -7.11 -2.03
N PRO A 156 21.87 -8.26 -1.35
CA PRO A 156 20.61 -9.01 -1.43
C PRO A 156 19.40 -8.22 -0.91
N ILE A 157 19.58 -7.48 0.19
CA ILE A 157 18.51 -6.64 0.80
C ILE A 157 18.08 -5.53 -0.16
N VAL A 158 19.05 -4.82 -0.74
CA VAL A 158 18.79 -3.75 -1.71
C VAL A 158 18.08 -4.29 -2.94
N GLU A 159 18.54 -5.43 -3.46
CA GLU A 159 17.98 -6.03 -4.66
C GLU A 159 16.54 -6.52 -4.45
N ALA A 160 16.26 -7.18 -3.32
CA ALA A 160 14.90 -7.59 -2.97
C ALA A 160 13.96 -6.38 -2.85
N CYS A 161 14.39 -5.29 -2.20
CA CYS A 161 13.60 -4.05 -2.13
C CYS A 161 13.41 -3.41 -3.51
N ARG A 162 14.44 -3.45 -4.36
CA ARG A 162 14.38 -2.96 -5.75
C ARG A 162 13.30 -3.71 -6.52
N VAL A 163 13.39 -5.03 -6.58
CA VAL A 163 12.42 -5.90 -7.28
C VAL A 163 11.01 -5.66 -6.76
N ALA A 164 10.80 -5.68 -5.43
CA ALA A 164 9.50 -5.45 -4.84
C ALA A 164 8.91 -4.08 -5.18
N SER A 165 9.73 -3.01 -5.17
CA SER A 165 9.28 -1.67 -5.53
C SER A 165 8.85 -1.56 -6.99
N TYR A 166 9.55 -2.23 -7.92
CA TYR A 166 9.20 -2.24 -9.34
C TYR A 166 7.98 -3.10 -9.62
N THR A 167 7.84 -4.24 -8.95
CA THR A 167 6.64 -5.08 -9.06
C THR A 167 5.41 -4.30 -8.57
N LEU A 168 5.50 -3.62 -7.42
CA LEU A 168 4.43 -2.73 -6.94
C LEU A 168 4.08 -1.63 -7.95
N ARG A 169 5.07 -1.06 -8.65
CA ARG A 169 4.81 -0.10 -9.72
C ARG A 169 4.01 -0.73 -10.87
N GLY A 170 4.39 -1.94 -11.29
CA GLY A 170 3.68 -2.69 -12.32
C GLY A 170 2.22 -2.94 -11.91
N GLU A 171 2.00 -3.37 -10.67
CA GLU A 171 0.65 -3.55 -10.12
C GLU A 171 -0.15 -2.24 -10.15
N VAL A 172 0.44 -1.10 -9.76
CA VAL A 172 -0.23 0.23 -9.83
C VAL A 172 -0.65 0.58 -11.27
N LEU A 173 0.20 0.28 -12.25
CA LEU A 173 -0.07 0.57 -13.65
C LEU A 173 -1.11 -0.37 -14.25
N ASN A 174 -1.14 -1.64 -13.84
CA ASN A 174 -2.08 -2.65 -14.32
C ASN A 174 -3.46 -2.57 -13.65
N TYR A 175 -3.58 -1.83 -12.54
CA TYR A 175 -4.85 -1.60 -11.82
C TYR A 175 -5.72 -0.49 -12.46
N THR A 176 -5.40 -0.07 -13.70
CA THR A 176 -6.22 0.85 -14.54
C THR A 176 -7.26 0.11 -15.33
#